data_AF-A0A176S4K5-F1
#
_entry.id   AF-A0A176S4K5-F1
#
_cell.length_a   1.000
_cell.length_b   1.000
_cell.length_c   1.000
_cell.angle_alpha   90.00
_cell.angle_beta   90.00
_cell.angle_gamma   90.00
#
_symmetry.space_group_name_H-M   'P 1'
#
loop_
_entity.id
_entity.type
_entity.pdbx_description
1 polymer ?
#
loop_
_entity_poly.entity_id
_entity_poly.type
_entity_poly.pdbx_seq_one_letter_code
_entity_poly.pdbx_strand_id
1 'polypeptide(L)'
;MHCSIADEASSFNIDIDGLWKRARPTTIAGIQVLVLSPEDLLLHLCLHMVYHHLFERGLISLCDIWETLPHYQDQIEWEQVRHRAHQWGTSKSVYLTLYLAKSFFGATVPQEVLDTLKPEKFDPQVVTWAKEQILGEFDKSVVYPIELLQFWKSKSSLEKLNILLKRVFPSPKEMAKMYHVPPDSPRLYLYYPVRLKEVLLRHGRKALRLLRRDKERVNLVERQVGLRDWLSR
;
A
#
# COMPACT_ATOMS: atom_id res chain seq x y z
N MET A 1 -1.98 2.63 19.51
CA MET A 1 -2.86 3.61 18.84
C MET A 1 -2.04 4.25 17.73
N HIS A 2 -2.41 4.06 16.46
CA HIS A 2 -1.72 4.70 15.34
C HIS A 2 -2.36 6.09 15.14
N CYS A 3 -1.62 7.16 15.44
CA CYS A 3 -2.07 8.55 15.25
C CYS A 3 -1.64 9.15 13.90
N SER A 4 -1.08 8.35 12.98
CA SER A 4 -0.73 8.79 11.63
C SER A 4 -1.44 7.94 10.58
N ILE A 5 -2.00 8.60 9.57
CA ILE A 5 -2.70 7.96 8.44
C ILE A 5 -1.71 7.16 7.56
N ALA A 6 -0.43 7.48 7.62
CA ALA A 6 0.63 6.73 6.96
C ALA A 6 1.76 6.43 7.95
N ASP A 7 2.45 5.31 7.74
CA ASP A 7 3.63 4.92 8.52
C ASP A 7 4.76 5.95 8.31
N GLU A 8 5.66 6.14 9.29
CA GLU A 8 6.79 7.09 9.20
C GLU A 8 7.72 6.82 7.99
N ALA A 9 7.61 5.63 7.40
CA ALA A 9 8.33 5.21 6.19
C ALA A 9 7.63 5.57 4.87
N SER A 10 6.48 6.26 4.90
CA SER A 10 5.76 6.67 3.69
C SER A 10 6.37 7.93 3.05
N SER A 11 6.35 8.01 1.73
CA SER A 11 6.89 9.14 0.94
C SER A 11 5.96 10.37 0.91
N PHE A 12 4.92 10.40 1.74
CA PHE A 12 3.89 11.44 1.69
C PHE A 12 4.02 12.44 2.82
N ASN A 13 3.73 13.69 2.50
CA ASN A 13 3.70 14.76 3.46
C ASN A 13 2.24 15.06 3.86
N ILE A 14 1.64 14.17 4.66
CA ILE A 14 0.24 14.32 5.10
C ILE A 14 0.17 15.40 6.18
N ASP A 15 -0.63 16.43 5.93
CA ASP A 15 -0.91 17.53 6.86
C ASP A 15 -1.88 17.11 7.98
N ILE A 16 -1.36 16.45 9.02
CA ILE A 16 -2.16 15.94 10.15
C ILE A 16 -2.86 17.08 10.92
N ASP A 17 -2.17 18.18 11.18
CA ASP A 17 -2.76 19.33 11.89
C ASP A 17 -3.91 19.95 11.10
N GLY A 18 -3.74 20.05 9.78
CA GLY A 18 -4.81 20.51 8.90
C GLY A 18 -6.01 19.57 8.87
N LEU A 19 -5.81 18.25 8.94
CA LEU A 19 -6.92 17.29 9.02
C LEU A 19 -7.81 17.57 10.23
N TRP A 20 -7.20 17.80 11.40
CA TRP A 20 -7.92 18.14 12.63
C TRP A 20 -8.61 19.49 12.55
N LYS A 21 -7.96 20.50 11.97
CA LYS A 21 -8.55 21.84 11.79
C LYS A 21 -9.78 21.84 10.86
N ARG A 22 -9.82 20.93 9.89
CA ARG A 22 -10.89 20.81 8.89
C ARG A 22 -11.92 19.74 9.24
N ALA A 23 -11.73 19.02 10.34
CA ALA A 23 -12.65 17.99 10.79
C ALA A 23 -14.03 18.62 11.09
N ARG A 24 -15.09 17.93 10.70
CA ARG A 24 -16.47 18.38 10.84
C ARG A 24 -17.15 17.60 11.98
N PRO A 25 -17.96 18.25 12.82
CA PRO A 25 -18.77 17.55 13.80
C PRO A 25 -19.89 16.78 13.10
N THR A 26 -20.19 15.59 13.60
CA THR A 26 -21.35 14.79 13.21
C THR A 26 -21.89 14.03 14.42
N THR A 27 -23.09 13.47 14.30
CA THR A 27 -23.71 12.64 15.35
C THR A 27 -23.83 11.21 14.85
N ILE A 28 -23.16 10.28 15.51
CA ILE A 28 -23.25 8.84 15.23
C ILE A 28 -23.82 8.15 16.46
N ALA A 29 -24.94 7.44 16.29
CA ALA A 29 -25.65 6.77 17.39
C ALA A 29 -25.94 7.69 18.60
N GLY A 30 -26.25 8.97 18.34
CA GLY A 30 -26.53 9.97 19.38
C GLY A 30 -25.29 10.58 20.04
N ILE A 31 -24.08 10.20 19.63
CA ILE A 31 -22.82 10.72 20.18
C ILE A 31 -22.22 11.73 19.20
N GLN A 32 -21.86 12.91 19.70
CA GLN A 32 -21.12 13.91 18.93
C GLN A 32 -19.67 13.47 18.74
N VAL A 33 -19.25 13.40 17.48
CA VAL A 33 -17.89 13.01 17.09
C VAL A 33 -17.38 13.94 15.98
N LEU A 34 -16.06 14.02 15.83
CA LEU A 34 -15.43 14.68 14.70
C LEU A 34 -15.11 13.66 13.62
N VAL A 35 -15.44 13.99 12.38
CA VAL A 35 -15.09 13.21 11.17
C VAL A 35 -14.26 14.06 10.22
N LEU A 36 -13.53 13.40 9.32
CA LEU A 36 -12.77 14.10 8.28
C LEU A 36 -13.71 14.95 7.40
N SER A 37 -13.17 16.05 6.84
CA SER A 37 -13.86 16.75 5.76
C SER A 37 -14.09 15.80 4.58
N PRO A 38 -15.12 15.98 3.74
CA PRO A 38 -15.37 15.11 2.59
C PRO A 38 -14.17 14.94 1.68
N GLU A 39 -13.42 16.03 1.45
CA GLU A 39 -12.21 16.02 0.63
C GLU A 39 -11.09 15.20 1.30
N ASP A 40 -10.89 15.38 2.61
CA ASP A 40 -9.88 14.64 3.37
C ASP A 40 -10.24 13.17 3.53
N LEU A 41 -11.52 12.83 3.66
CA LEU A 41 -12.03 11.46 3.65
C LEU A 41 -11.78 10.80 2.29
N LEU A 42 -12.10 11.49 1.19
CA LEU A 42 -11.88 10.97 -0.16
C LEU A 42 -10.39 10.72 -0.43
N LEU A 43 -9.52 11.66 -0.03
CA LEU A 43 -8.08 11.48 -0.11
C LEU A 43 -7.65 10.29 0.75
N HIS A 44 -8.11 10.20 2.00
CA HIS A 44 -7.80 9.08 2.88
C HIS A 44 -8.17 7.73 2.26
N LEU A 45 -9.36 7.58 1.70
CA LEU A 45 -9.80 6.34 1.05
C LEU A 45 -8.90 5.99 -0.16
N CYS A 46 -8.54 6.98 -0.98
CA CYS A 46 -7.60 6.80 -2.08
C CYS A 46 -6.23 6.31 -1.59
N LEU A 47 -5.68 6.93 -0.52
CA LEU A 47 -4.39 6.55 0.03
C LEU A 47 -4.46 5.20 0.72
N HIS A 48 -5.54 4.87 1.42
CA HIS A 48 -5.68 3.62 2.14
C HIS A 48 -5.58 2.41 1.20
N MET A 49 -6.22 2.51 0.03
CA MET A 49 -6.21 1.47 -1.00
C MET A 49 -4.81 1.20 -1.56
N VAL A 50 -4.04 2.26 -1.81
CA VAL A 50 -2.66 2.18 -2.33
C VAL A 50 -1.68 1.76 -1.23
N TYR A 51 -1.77 2.49 -0.12
CA TYR A 51 -1.33 2.28 1.26
C TYR A 51 -1.08 0.86 1.71
N HIS A 52 -2.17 0.33 2.23
CA HIS A 52 -2.20 -0.85 3.07
C HIS A 52 -2.37 -2.10 2.24
N HIS A 53 -2.86 -1.95 1.02
CA HIS A 53 -3.30 -3.07 0.21
C HIS A 53 -2.70 -3.09 -1.19
N LEU A 54 -2.12 -1.99 -1.68
CA LEU A 54 -1.68 -1.91 -3.08
C LEU A 54 -2.76 -2.45 -4.03
N PHE A 55 -4.01 -2.00 -3.83
CA PHE A 55 -5.20 -2.47 -4.55
C PHE A 55 -5.66 -3.91 -4.25
N GLU A 56 -5.01 -4.67 -3.37
CA GLU A 56 -5.56 -5.91 -2.81
C GLU A 56 -6.87 -5.62 -2.06
N ARG A 57 -7.85 -6.52 -2.14
CA ARG A 57 -9.21 -6.31 -1.62
C ARG A 57 -9.86 -5.02 -2.11
N GLY A 58 -9.39 -4.50 -3.24
CA GLY A 58 -9.74 -3.15 -3.69
C GLY A 58 -11.22 -2.96 -3.98
N LEU A 59 -12.00 -4.02 -4.21
CA LEU A 59 -13.44 -3.89 -4.41
C LEU A 59 -14.15 -3.24 -3.21
N ILE A 60 -13.78 -3.61 -1.97
CA ILE A 60 -14.39 -3.02 -0.76
C ILE A 60 -14.05 -1.53 -0.69
N SER A 61 -12.77 -1.18 -0.82
CA SER A 61 -12.34 0.22 -0.79
C SER A 61 -12.91 1.05 -1.96
N LEU A 62 -13.11 0.46 -3.13
CA LEU A 62 -13.76 1.12 -4.26
C LEU A 62 -15.26 1.30 -4.02
N CYS A 63 -15.94 0.35 -3.37
CA CYS A 63 -17.32 0.52 -2.92
C CYS A 63 -17.43 1.66 -1.91
N ASP A 64 -16.50 1.77 -0.95
CA ASP A 64 -16.49 2.88 0.01
C ASP A 64 -16.40 4.23 -0.71
N ILE A 65 -15.53 4.34 -1.72
CA ILE A 65 -15.41 5.57 -2.54
C ILE A 65 -16.69 5.80 -3.36
N TRP A 66 -17.23 4.74 -3.97
CA TRP A 66 -18.43 4.81 -4.78
C TRP A 66 -19.67 5.27 -3.99
N GLU A 67 -19.79 4.88 -2.72
CA GLU A 67 -20.85 5.34 -1.82
C GLU A 67 -20.58 6.73 -1.23
N THR A 68 -19.31 7.06 -0.94
CA THR A 68 -18.91 8.35 -0.38
C THR A 68 -19.17 9.51 -1.36
N LEU A 69 -18.94 9.28 -2.65
CA LEU A 69 -19.03 10.33 -3.67
C LEU A 69 -20.44 10.89 -3.85
N PRO A 70 -21.51 10.08 -4.05
CA PRO A 70 -22.88 10.56 -4.07
C PRO A 70 -23.31 11.21 -2.74
N HIS A 71 -22.89 10.63 -1.61
CA HIS A 71 -23.27 11.14 -0.29
C HIS A 71 -22.79 12.57 -0.04
N TYR A 72 -21.59 12.91 -0.51
CA TYR A 72 -20.99 14.24 -0.35
C TYR A 72 -20.93 15.05 -1.64
N GLN A 73 -21.66 14.69 -2.70
CA GLN A 73 -21.51 15.28 -4.03
C GLN A 73 -21.58 16.82 -4.04
N ASP A 74 -22.51 17.40 -3.27
CA ASP A 74 -22.74 18.86 -3.20
C ASP A 74 -21.80 19.56 -2.21
N GLN A 75 -20.98 18.79 -1.49
CA GLN A 75 -20.08 19.27 -0.45
C GLN A 75 -18.60 19.16 -0.83
N ILE A 76 -18.26 18.33 -1.84
CA ILE A 76 -16.88 18.10 -2.25
C ILE A 76 -16.39 19.26 -3.10
N GLU A 77 -15.44 20.00 -2.55
CA GLU A 77 -14.69 21.03 -3.27
C GLU A 77 -13.51 20.39 -4.02
N TRP A 78 -13.73 20.01 -5.28
CA TRP A 78 -12.74 19.28 -6.09
C TRP A 78 -11.41 20.00 -6.27
N GLU A 79 -11.41 21.34 -6.27
CA GLU A 79 -10.17 22.12 -6.30
C GLU A 79 -9.32 21.90 -5.05
N GLN A 80 -9.97 21.75 -3.88
CA GLN A 80 -9.27 21.45 -2.63
C GLN A 80 -8.71 20.03 -2.64
N VAL A 81 -9.46 19.05 -3.17
CA VAL A 81 -8.95 17.68 -3.38
C VAL A 81 -7.69 17.71 -4.22
N ARG A 82 -7.71 18.46 -5.33
CA ARG A 82 -6.57 18.61 -6.23
C ARG A 82 -5.36 19.24 -5.54
N HIS A 83 -5.58 20.38 -4.89
CA HIS A 83 -4.52 21.11 -4.21
C HIS A 83 -3.85 20.26 -3.13
N ARG A 84 -4.64 19.59 -2.28
CA ARG A 84 -4.13 18.73 -1.21
C ARG A 84 -3.43 17.49 -1.77
N ALA A 85 -3.99 16.86 -2.81
CA ALA A 85 -3.33 15.73 -3.46
C ALA A 85 -1.95 16.11 -4.02
N HIS A 86 -1.82 17.32 -4.58
CA HIS A 86 -0.53 17.84 -5.04
C HIS A 86 0.43 18.12 -3.87
N GLN A 87 -0.05 18.83 -2.84
CA GLN A 87 0.76 19.16 -1.65
C GLN A 87 1.28 17.91 -0.93
N TRP A 88 0.48 16.85 -0.86
CA TRP A 88 0.87 15.61 -0.19
C TRP A 88 1.71 14.69 -1.08
N GLY A 89 1.90 15.03 -2.35
CA GLY A 89 2.60 14.18 -3.33
C GLY A 89 1.79 12.93 -3.72
N THR A 90 0.47 12.97 -3.61
CA THR A 90 -0.41 11.80 -3.77
C THR A 90 -1.23 11.80 -5.07
N SER A 91 -1.06 12.79 -5.95
CA SER A 91 -1.87 12.98 -7.16
C SER A 91 -2.01 11.70 -8.01
N LYS A 92 -0.94 10.92 -8.20
CA LYS A 92 -0.97 9.65 -8.96
C LYS A 92 -1.87 8.60 -8.30
N SER A 93 -1.76 8.47 -6.98
CA SER A 93 -2.55 7.53 -6.17
C SER A 93 -4.03 7.88 -6.22
N VAL A 94 -4.36 9.17 -6.08
CA VAL A 94 -5.73 9.68 -6.15
C VAL A 94 -6.29 9.51 -7.56
N TYR A 95 -5.54 9.89 -8.59
CA TYR A 95 -5.93 9.71 -9.99
C TYR A 95 -6.27 8.25 -10.30
N LEU A 96 -5.34 7.32 -10.03
CA LEU A 96 -5.52 5.91 -10.35
C LEU A 96 -6.73 5.33 -9.60
N THR A 97 -6.90 5.67 -8.33
CA THR A 97 -8.01 5.14 -7.53
C THR A 97 -9.36 5.67 -8.00
N LEU A 98 -9.50 6.98 -8.24
CA LEU A 98 -10.73 7.57 -8.77
C LEU A 98 -11.06 7.07 -10.19
N TYR A 99 -10.04 6.90 -11.02
CA TYR A 99 -10.19 6.30 -12.35
C TYR A 99 -10.73 4.87 -12.26
N LEU A 100 -10.22 4.05 -11.33
CA LEU A 100 -10.70 2.69 -11.13
C LEU A 100 -12.12 2.67 -10.54
N ALA A 101 -12.44 3.55 -9.59
CA ALA A 101 -13.80 3.67 -9.04
C ALA A 101 -14.81 4.03 -10.14
N LYS A 102 -14.45 4.96 -11.02
CA LYS A 102 -15.25 5.31 -12.20
C LYS A 102 -15.35 4.14 -13.18
N SER A 103 -14.26 3.42 -13.43
CA SER A 103 -14.23 2.30 -14.38
C SER A 103 -14.96 1.04 -13.90
N PHE A 104 -14.99 0.75 -12.60
CA PHE A 104 -15.63 -0.45 -12.04
C PHE A 104 -17.10 -0.21 -11.67
N PHE A 105 -17.40 0.94 -11.06
CA PHE A 105 -18.71 1.22 -10.45
C PHE A 105 -19.43 2.42 -11.05
N GLY A 106 -18.83 3.11 -12.03
CA GLY A 106 -19.44 4.31 -12.61
C GLY A 106 -19.50 5.50 -11.64
N ALA A 107 -18.55 5.58 -10.70
CA ALA A 107 -18.47 6.65 -9.71
C ALA A 107 -18.57 8.06 -10.33
N THR A 108 -19.27 8.96 -9.63
CA THR A 108 -19.60 10.33 -10.04
C THR A 108 -18.41 11.29 -9.89
N VAL A 109 -17.30 10.97 -10.56
CA VAL A 109 -16.10 11.82 -10.59
C VAL A 109 -16.10 12.67 -11.87
N PRO A 110 -16.07 14.02 -11.77
CA PRO A 110 -15.97 14.90 -12.94
C PRO A 110 -14.74 14.59 -13.78
N GLN A 111 -14.88 14.61 -15.11
CA GLN A 111 -13.77 14.27 -16.01
C GLN A 111 -12.60 15.25 -15.88
N GLU A 112 -12.90 16.53 -15.69
CA GLU A 112 -11.93 17.61 -15.50
C GLU A 112 -10.99 17.35 -14.31
N VAL A 113 -11.51 16.75 -13.24
CA VAL A 113 -10.73 16.37 -12.05
C VAL A 113 -9.74 15.26 -12.39
N LEU A 114 -10.20 14.22 -13.11
CA LEU A 114 -9.34 13.14 -13.55
C LEU A 114 -8.25 13.65 -14.50
N ASP A 115 -8.61 14.50 -15.45
CA ASP A 115 -7.67 15.04 -16.44
C ASP A 115 -6.61 15.90 -15.77
N THR A 116 -6.96 16.64 -14.71
CA THR A 116 -5.97 17.45 -13.99
C THR A 116 -5.07 16.63 -13.06
N LEU A 117 -5.59 15.57 -12.45
CA LEU A 117 -4.79 14.69 -11.59
C LEU A 117 -3.93 13.69 -12.39
N LYS A 118 -4.22 13.53 -13.68
CA LYS A 118 -3.53 12.60 -14.56
C LYS A 118 -2.05 12.98 -14.67
N PRO A 119 -1.12 12.04 -14.41
CA PRO A 119 0.29 12.32 -14.59
C PRO A 119 0.66 12.46 -16.07
N GLU A 120 1.59 13.36 -16.37
CA GLU A 120 2.09 13.61 -17.74
C GLU A 120 2.57 12.32 -18.45
N LYS A 121 3.27 11.46 -17.70
CA LYS A 121 3.73 10.14 -18.16
C LYS A 121 2.85 9.06 -17.55
N PHE A 122 1.69 8.84 -18.15
CA PHE A 122 0.79 7.77 -17.78
C PHE A 122 1.07 6.50 -18.58
N ASP A 123 1.35 5.40 -17.89
CA ASP A 123 1.50 4.08 -18.49
C ASP A 123 0.16 3.32 -18.38
N PRO A 124 -0.53 3.02 -19.49
CA PRO A 124 -1.78 2.25 -19.45
C PRO A 124 -1.66 0.88 -18.78
N GLN A 125 -0.46 0.27 -18.76
CA GLN A 125 -0.24 -1.01 -18.08
C GLN A 125 -0.53 -0.95 -16.59
N VAL A 126 -0.35 0.21 -15.95
CA VAL A 126 -0.63 0.42 -14.53
C VAL A 126 -2.10 0.16 -14.21
N VAL A 127 -3.02 0.57 -15.10
CA VAL A 127 -4.45 0.28 -14.95
C VAL A 127 -4.70 -1.22 -15.02
N THR A 128 -4.10 -1.90 -16.00
CA THR A 128 -4.24 -3.34 -16.16
C THR A 128 -3.75 -4.08 -14.92
N TRP A 129 -2.57 -3.73 -14.42
CA TRP A 129 -2.03 -4.31 -13.18
C TRP A 129 -2.94 -4.05 -11.98
N ALA A 130 -3.44 -2.83 -11.82
CA ALA A 130 -4.36 -2.50 -10.73
C ALA A 130 -5.67 -3.30 -10.83
N LYS A 131 -6.27 -3.41 -12.03
CA LYS A 131 -7.48 -4.21 -12.26
C LYS A 131 -7.26 -5.69 -11.94
N GLU A 132 -6.15 -6.25 -12.41
CA GLU A 132 -5.78 -7.65 -12.12
C GLU A 132 -5.52 -7.88 -10.63
N GLN A 133 -4.96 -6.89 -9.92
CA GLN A 133 -4.73 -6.96 -8.47
C GLN A 133 -6.04 -6.90 -7.67
N ILE A 134 -7.01 -6.11 -8.13
CA ILE A 134 -8.34 -5.98 -7.52
C ILE A 134 -9.16 -7.27 -7.70
N LEU A 135 -9.11 -7.85 -8.90
CA LEU A 135 -9.90 -9.02 -9.29
C LEU A 135 -9.22 -10.36 -9.00
N GLY A 136 -7.92 -10.36 -8.68
CA GLY A 136 -7.15 -11.56 -8.43
C GLY A 136 -7.57 -12.32 -7.17
N GLU A 137 -7.30 -13.63 -7.13
CA GLU A 137 -7.59 -14.44 -5.94
C GLU A 137 -6.78 -13.98 -4.72
N PHE A 138 -7.49 -13.70 -3.64
CA PHE A 138 -6.89 -13.26 -2.38
C PHE A 138 -6.21 -14.43 -1.65
N ASP A 139 -4.94 -14.68 -1.93
CA ASP A 139 -4.11 -15.45 -1.01
C ASP A 139 -3.84 -14.53 0.20
N LYS A 140 -4.48 -14.79 1.35
CA LYS A 140 -4.40 -14.03 2.63
C LYS A 140 -2.96 -13.83 3.16
N SER A 141 -1.95 -14.25 2.42
CA SER A 141 -0.60 -14.50 2.90
C SER A 141 0.51 -13.83 2.06
N VAL A 142 0.18 -12.89 1.18
CA VAL A 142 1.06 -12.47 0.08
C VAL A 142 1.08 -10.96 -0.21
N VAL A 143 1.16 -10.10 0.82
CA VAL A 143 1.93 -8.87 0.62
C VAL A 143 3.39 -9.30 0.70
N TYR A 144 4.05 -9.42 -0.47
CA TYR A 144 5.45 -9.80 -0.47
C TYR A 144 6.28 -8.72 0.24
N PRO A 145 7.15 -9.09 1.19
CA PRO A 145 8.08 -8.15 1.81
C PRO A 145 8.89 -7.42 0.72
N ILE A 146 9.17 -6.13 0.94
CA ILE A 146 9.90 -5.27 -0.02
C ILE A 146 11.25 -5.90 -0.42
N GLU A 147 11.88 -6.63 0.49
CA GLU A 147 13.14 -7.35 0.25
C GLU A 147 12.98 -8.47 -0.79
N LEU A 148 11.81 -9.11 -0.87
CA LEU A 148 11.53 -10.08 -1.92
C LEU A 148 11.37 -9.40 -3.28
N LEU A 149 10.77 -8.22 -3.31
CA LEU A 149 10.64 -7.43 -4.53
C LEU A 149 12.03 -6.98 -5.04
N GLN A 150 12.93 -6.60 -4.13
CA GLN A 150 14.32 -6.29 -4.46
C GLN A 150 15.08 -7.51 -5.03
N PHE A 151 14.82 -8.71 -4.50
CA PHE A 151 15.39 -9.96 -5.02
C PHE A 151 15.02 -10.17 -6.50
N TRP A 152 13.79 -9.85 -6.92
CA TRP A 152 13.36 -9.98 -8.30
C TRP A 152 13.86 -8.86 -9.23
N LYS A 153 14.00 -7.64 -8.71
CA LYS A 153 14.58 -6.51 -9.45
C LYS A 153 16.08 -6.68 -9.73
N SER A 154 16.79 -7.41 -8.86
CA SER A 154 18.22 -7.68 -9.02
C SER A 154 18.48 -8.60 -10.23
N LYS A 155 19.35 -8.16 -11.14
CA LYS A 155 19.79 -8.96 -12.30
C LYS A 155 20.93 -9.92 -11.94
N SER A 156 21.67 -9.64 -10.87
CA SER A 156 22.86 -10.39 -10.46
C SER A 156 22.54 -11.56 -9.53
N SER A 157 23.09 -12.73 -9.81
CA SER A 157 22.98 -13.93 -8.96
C SER A 157 23.61 -13.73 -7.57
N LEU A 158 24.62 -12.86 -7.45
CA LEU A 158 25.28 -12.55 -6.18
C LEU A 158 24.43 -11.64 -5.28
N GLU A 159 23.72 -10.67 -5.86
CA GLU A 159 22.78 -9.83 -5.12
C GLU A 159 21.59 -10.65 -4.62
N LYS A 160 21.07 -11.55 -5.45
CA LYS A 160 20.04 -12.52 -5.07
C LYS A 160 20.46 -13.36 -3.87
N LEU A 161 21.70 -13.87 -3.90
CA LEU A 161 22.25 -14.65 -2.79
C LEU A 161 22.39 -13.80 -1.52
N ASN A 162 22.88 -12.56 -1.63
CA ASN A 162 23.03 -11.64 -0.50
C ASN A 162 21.68 -11.30 0.16
N ILE A 163 20.63 -11.05 -0.64
CA ILE A 163 19.28 -10.78 -0.14
C ILE A 163 18.71 -12.01 0.59
N LEU A 164 18.91 -13.22 0.05
CA LEU A 164 18.52 -14.46 0.72
C LEU A 164 19.30 -14.66 2.03
N LEU A 165 20.62 -14.41 2.02
CA LEU A 165 21.47 -14.55 3.20
C LEU A 165 21.06 -13.58 4.30
N LYS A 166 20.82 -12.30 4.01
CA LYS A 166 20.32 -11.32 4.99
C LYS A 166 18.98 -11.73 5.60
N ARG A 167 18.13 -12.42 4.83
CA ARG A 167 16.82 -12.86 5.30
C ARG A 167 16.89 -14.08 6.23
N VAL A 168 17.75 -15.04 5.88
CA VAL A 168 17.93 -16.28 6.66
C VAL A 168 18.82 -16.02 7.87
N PHE A 169 19.83 -15.17 7.71
CA PHE A 169 20.82 -14.80 8.72
C PHE A 169 20.86 -13.26 8.88
N PRO A 170 19.89 -12.68 9.60
CA PRO A 170 19.93 -11.27 9.96
C PRO A 170 21.15 -10.94 10.80
N SER A 171 21.49 -9.66 10.89
CA SER A 171 22.56 -9.20 11.76
C SER A 171 22.23 -9.43 13.25
N PRO A 172 23.24 -9.54 14.14
CA PRO A 172 23.03 -9.70 15.58
C PRO A 172 22.11 -8.62 16.18
N LYS A 173 22.20 -7.38 15.70
CA LYS A 173 21.35 -6.26 16.15
C LYS A 173 19.88 -6.46 15.78
N GLU A 174 19.60 -7.00 14.61
CA GLU A 174 18.23 -7.31 14.17
C GLU A 174 17.65 -8.50 14.92
N MET A 175 18.47 -9.52 15.19
CA MET A 175 18.08 -10.68 16.02
C MET A 175 17.74 -10.25 17.44
N ALA A 176 18.54 -9.35 18.03
CA ALA A 176 18.31 -8.78 19.35
C ALA A 176 16.97 -8.04 19.42
N LYS A 177 16.66 -7.25 18.38
CA LYS A 177 15.38 -6.55 18.25
C LYS A 177 14.19 -7.50 18.04
N MET A 178 14.36 -8.54 17.22
CA MET A 178 13.28 -9.47 16.85
C MET A 178 12.88 -10.39 18.01
N TYR A 179 13.86 -10.87 18.78
CA TYR A 179 13.64 -11.79 19.90
C TYR A 179 13.68 -11.09 21.27
N HIS A 180 13.78 -9.76 21.28
CA HIS A 180 13.85 -8.93 22.50
C HIS A 180 14.96 -9.38 23.47
N VAL A 181 16.15 -9.67 22.93
CA VAL A 181 17.33 -10.13 23.68
C VAL A 181 18.40 -9.03 23.67
N PRO A 182 19.16 -8.81 24.76
CA PRO A 182 20.27 -7.87 24.75
C PRO A 182 21.31 -8.22 23.66
N PRO A 183 21.80 -7.24 22.89
CA PRO A 183 22.70 -7.47 21.76
C PRO A 183 24.05 -8.07 22.16
N ASP A 184 24.49 -7.85 23.40
CA ASP A 184 25.76 -8.36 23.94
C ASP A 184 25.62 -9.74 24.62
N SER A 185 24.43 -10.33 24.61
CA SER A 185 24.19 -11.63 25.24
C SER A 185 24.61 -12.78 24.32
N PRO A 186 25.42 -13.76 24.79
CA PRO A 186 25.78 -14.94 24.00
C PRO A 186 24.55 -15.82 23.69
N ARG A 187 23.45 -15.64 24.43
CA ARG A 187 22.16 -16.31 24.17
C ARG A 187 21.57 -15.93 22.82
N LEU A 188 21.94 -14.79 22.25
CA LEU A 188 21.53 -14.35 20.93
C LEU A 188 21.84 -15.40 19.84
N TYR A 189 22.99 -16.06 19.93
CA TYR A 189 23.39 -17.07 18.95
C TYR A 189 22.52 -18.34 18.98
N LEU A 190 21.90 -18.65 20.13
CA LEU A 190 20.97 -19.77 20.27
C LEU A 190 19.65 -19.55 19.51
N TYR A 191 19.33 -18.31 19.16
CA TYR A 191 18.13 -17.98 18.40
C TYR A 191 18.32 -18.11 16.88
N TYR A 192 19.54 -18.23 16.36
CA TYR A 192 19.76 -18.45 14.91
C TYR A 192 19.19 -19.79 14.41
N PRO A 193 19.37 -20.93 15.10
CA PRO A 193 18.70 -22.19 14.73
C PRO A 193 17.17 -22.09 14.81
N VAL A 194 16.65 -21.39 15.83
CA VAL A 194 15.19 -21.16 15.98
C VAL A 194 14.68 -20.35 14.79
N ARG A 195 15.40 -19.30 14.40
CA ARG A 195 15.08 -18.46 13.26
C ARG A 195 15.09 -19.25 11.95
N LEU A 196 16.12 -20.07 11.72
CA LEU A 196 16.20 -20.93 10.54
C LEU A 196 14.99 -21.89 10.48
N LYS A 197 14.60 -22.49 11.60
CA LYS A 197 13.40 -23.34 11.70
C LYS A 197 12.13 -22.54 11.40
N GLU A 198 11.95 -21.34 11.94
CA GLU A 198 10.78 -20.49 11.65
C GLU A 198 10.69 -20.10 10.18
N VAL A 199 11.81 -19.70 9.57
CA VAL A 199 11.86 -19.34 8.15
C VAL A 199 11.54 -20.56 7.29
N LEU A 200 12.11 -21.73 7.59
CA LEU A 200 11.82 -22.97 6.86
C LEU A 200 10.37 -23.43 7.03
N LEU A 201 9.79 -23.35 8.22
CA LEU A 201 8.41 -23.78 8.47
C LEU A 201 7.37 -22.80 7.91
N ARG A 202 7.56 -21.48 8.09
CA ARG A 202 6.61 -20.46 7.61
C ARG A 202 6.78 -20.11 6.14
N HIS A 203 8.02 -20.15 5.63
CA HIS A 203 8.35 -19.67 4.29
C HIS A 203 8.94 -20.74 3.38
N GLY A 204 9.40 -21.89 3.87
CA GLY A 204 10.02 -22.94 3.04
C GLY A 204 9.06 -23.48 1.98
N ARG A 205 7.80 -23.76 2.32
CA ARG A 205 6.78 -24.16 1.32
C ARG A 205 6.49 -23.05 0.31
N LYS A 206 6.51 -21.79 0.72
CA LYS A 206 6.27 -20.63 -0.16
C LYS A 206 7.45 -20.38 -1.09
N ALA A 207 8.67 -20.43 -0.56
CA ALA A 207 9.92 -20.29 -1.30
C ALA A 207 10.09 -21.43 -2.31
N LEU A 208 9.79 -22.68 -1.92
CA LEU A 208 9.85 -23.84 -2.82
C LEU A 208 8.78 -23.76 -3.92
N ARG A 209 7.57 -23.26 -3.62
CA ARG A 209 6.52 -23.01 -4.61
C ARG A 209 6.86 -21.84 -5.54
N LEU A 210 7.57 -20.82 -5.06
CA LEU A 210 8.09 -19.70 -5.87
C LEU A 210 9.27 -20.10 -6.76
N LEU A 211 10.19 -20.93 -6.24
CA LEU A 211 11.34 -21.49 -6.97
C LEU A 211 10.91 -22.42 -8.11
N ARG A 212 9.73 -23.04 -8.01
CA ARG A 212 9.12 -23.83 -9.09
C ARG A 212 8.64 -23.00 -10.28
N ARG A 213 8.87 -21.67 -10.31
CA ARG A 213 8.48 -20.76 -11.40
C ARG A 213 7.01 -20.94 -11.79
N ASP A 214 6.13 -20.90 -10.79
CA ASP A 214 4.71 -20.79 -11.05
C ASP A 214 4.47 -19.44 -11.77
N LYS A 215 4.18 -19.50 -13.07
CA LYS A 215 4.14 -18.32 -13.96
C LYS A 215 3.18 -17.25 -13.42
N GLU A 216 2.08 -17.68 -12.79
CA GLU A 216 1.09 -16.77 -12.20
C GLU A 216 1.65 -15.93 -11.06
N ARG A 217 2.51 -16.51 -10.21
CA ARG A 217 3.12 -15.80 -9.07
C ARG A 217 4.24 -14.87 -9.50
N VAL A 218 5.02 -15.25 -10.52
CA VAL A 218 6.03 -14.35 -11.10
C VAL A 218 5.34 -13.12 -11.69
N ASN A 219 4.27 -13.34 -12.46
CA ASN A 219 3.46 -12.25 -13.01
C ASN A 219 2.86 -11.37 -11.89
N LEU A 220 2.32 -11.96 -10.81
CA LEU A 220 1.80 -11.19 -9.66
C LEU A 220 2.87 -10.30 -9.03
N VAL A 221 4.07 -10.84 -8.81
CA VAL A 221 5.20 -10.07 -8.25
C VAL A 221 5.60 -8.93 -9.19
N GLU A 222 5.74 -9.20 -10.49
CA GLU A 222 6.08 -8.18 -11.49
C GLU A 222 5.04 -7.05 -11.54
N ARG A 223 3.74 -7.37 -11.46
CA ARG A 223 2.64 -6.38 -11.36
C ARG A 223 2.79 -5.51 -10.11
N GLN A 224 3.00 -6.11 -8.94
CA GLN A 224 3.16 -5.38 -7.69
C GLN A 224 4.40 -4.48 -7.70
N VAL A 225 5.52 -4.94 -8.27
CA VAL A 225 6.73 -4.13 -8.45
C VAL A 225 6.45 -2.97 -9.41
N GLY A 226 5.83 -3.22 -10.55
CA GLY A 226 5.51 -2.19 -11.55
C GLY A 226 4.61 -1.10 -10.97
N LEU A 227 3.56 -1.49 -10.24
CA LEU A 227 2.66 -0.56 -9.54
C LEU A 227 3.42 0.30 -8.51
N ARG A 228 4.23 -0.31 -7.65
CA ARG A 228 5.01 0.45 -6.64
C ARG A 228 6.03 1.37 -7.27
N ASP A 229 6.77 0.90 -8.26
CA ASP A 229 7.76 1.71 -8.98
C ASP A 229 7.08 2.93 -9.62
N TRP A 230 5.89 2.77 -10.23
CA TRP A 230 5.15 3.89 -10.81
C TRP A 230 4.63 4.89 -9.78
N LEU A 231 4.14 4.40 -8.63
CA LEU A 231 3.65 5.23 -7.52
C LEU A 231 4.77 6.00 -6.80
N SER A 232 5.99 5.46 -6.79
CA SER A 232 7.16 6.07 -6.12
C SER A 232 7.96 7.06 -6.97
N ARG A 233 7.78 7.03 -8.30
CA ARG A 233 8.34 8.02 -9.24
C ARG A 233 7.49 9.29 -9.26
#